data_AF-A0AAV7JI58-F1
#
_entry.id   AF-A0AAV7JI58-F1
#
_cell.length_a   1.000
_cell.length_b   1.000
_cell.length_c   1.000
_cell.angle_alpha   90.00
_cell.angle_beta   90.00
_cell.angle_gamma   90.00
#
_symmetry.space_group_name_H-M   'P 1'
#
loop_
_entity.id
_entity.type
_entity.pdbx_description
1 polymer ?
#
loop_
_entity_poly.entity_id
_entity_poly.type
_entity_poly.pdbx_seq_one_letter_code
_entity_poly.pdbx_strand_id
1 'polypeptide(L)'
;MIFPKTIWEKVIHLKATHIANFGNESLGPLNILNTIRKFKLDEIFCNVCTALRRFCTLPVTVASAERSFSKLKLIKNFLRSTMSQGRLNDLVMLCIEAERAKRIDFRDIINDFAMKKARKAFC
;
A
#
# COMPACT_ATOMS: atom_id res chain seq x y z
N MET A 1 -18.87 -15.13 -6.22
CA MET A 1 -18.86 -13.75 -5.70
C MET A 1 -20.18 -13.09 -6.08
N ILE A 2 -21.21 -13.22 -5.23
CA ILE A 2 -22.56 -12.72 -5.52
C ILE A 2 -22.62 -11.31 -4.95
N PHE A 3 -22.48 -10.30 -5.80
CA PHE A 3 -22.69 -8.91 -5.37
C PHE A 3 -24.18 -8.73 -5.05
N PRO A 4 -24.55 -8.19 -3.87
CA PRO A 4 -25.95 -7.93 -3.54
C PRO A 4 -26.59 -7.03 -4.60
N LYS A 5 -27.82 -7.36 -5.02
CA LYS A 5 -28.56 -6.69 -6.11
C LYS A 5 -28.59 -5.16 -5.95
N THR A 6 -28.58 -4.68 -4.72
CA THR A 6 -28.54 -3.26 -4.34
C THR A 6 -27.28 -2.52 -4.82
N ILE A 7 -26.13 -3.18 -4.96
CA ILE A 7 -24.90 -2.55 -5.46
C ILE A 7 -24.98 -2.40 -6.98
N TRP A 8 -25.49 -3.41 -7.69
CA TRP A 8 -25.66 -3.37 -9.14
C TRP A 8 -26.62 -2.26 -9.57
N GLU A 9 -27.73 -2.08 -8.86
CA GLU A 9 -28.68 -0.99 -9.10
C GLU A 9 -28.02 0.38 -8.93
N LYS A 10 -27.25 0.57 -7.86
CA LYS A 10 -26.49 1.80 -7.62
C LYS A 10 -25.46 2.08 -8.73
N VAL A 11 -24.81 1.05 -9.26
CA VAL A 11 -23.87 1.18 -10.38
C VAL A 11 -24.58 1.56 -11.67
N ILE A 12 -25.78 1.04 -11.93
CA ILE A 12 -26.61 1.43 -13.09
C ILE A 12 -27.02 2.91 -12.97
N HIS A 13 -27.46 3.36 -11.79
CA HIS A 13 -27.77 4.77 -11.55
C HIS A 13 -26.56 5.68 -11.71
N LEU A 14 -25.39 5.27 -11.22
CA LEU A 14 -24.14 6.00 -11.43
C LEU A 14 -23.79 6.09 -12.93
N LYS A 15 -23.95 5.00 -13.69
CA LYS A 15 -23.71 4.99 -15.13
C LYS A 15 -24.68 5.91 -15.87
N ALA A 16 -25.97 5.90 -15.51
CA ALA A 16 -26.98 6.78 -16.10
C ALA A 16 -26.72 8.27 -15.81
N THR A 17 -26.41 8.62 -14.57
CA THR A 17 -26.06 10.00 -14.17
C THR A 17 -24.74 10.48 -14.78
N HIS A 18 -23.78 9.58 -14.97
CA HIS A 18 -22.52 9.90 -15.65
C HIS A 18 -22.73 10.14 -17.16
N ILE A 19 -23.48 9.27 -17.85
CA ILE A 19 -23.80 9.43 -19.28
C ILE A 19 -24.54 10.75 -19.52
N ALA A 20 -25.48 11.12 -18.65
CA ALA A 20 -26.24 12.37 -18.76
C ALA A 20 -25.38 13.63 -18.54
N ASN A 21 -24.32 13.56 -17.73
CA ASN A 21 -23.52 14.73 -17.35
C ASN A 21 -22.20 14.87 -18.12
N PHE A 22 -21.61 13.78 -18.63
CA PHE A 22 -20.25 13.78 -19.22
C PHE A 22 -20.15 13.03 -20.56
N GLY A 23 -21.24 12.52 -21.12
CA GLY A 23 -21.20 11.74 -22.36
C GLY A 23 -20.52 10.38 -22.22
N ASN A 24 -20.30 9.71 -23.36
CA ASN A 24 -19.85 8.32 -23.44
C ASN A 24 -18.32 8.16 -23.43
N GLU A 25 -17.59 9.10 -22.83
CA GLU A 25 -16.13 9.01 -22.72
C GLU A 25 -15.75 8.07 -21.57
N SER A 26 -14.91 7.07 -21.85
CA SER A 26 -14.40 6.15 -20.83
C SER A 26 -13.41 6.88 -19.92
N LEU A 27 -13.91 7.58 -18.91
CA LEU A 27 -13.08 8.21 -17.90
C LEU A 27 -12.35 7.14 -17.07
N GLY A 28 -11.04 7.34 -16.86
CA GLY A 28 -10.25 6.46 -16.00
C GLY A 28 -10.84 6.37 -14.57
N PRO A 29 -10.58 5.27 -13.84
CA PRO A 29 -11.12 5.05 -12.49
C PRO A 29 -10.88 6.20 -11.50
N LEU A 30 -9.75 6.89 -11.64
CA LEU A 30 -9.38 8.07 -10.86
C LEU A 30 -10.24 9.30 -11.22
N ASN A 31 -10.54 9.50 -12.50
CA ASN A 31 -11.39 10.60 -12.93
C ASN A 31 -12.84 10.40 -12.46
N ILE A 32 -13.34 9.15 -12.50
CA ILE A 32 -14.67 8.80 -11.96
C ILE A 32 -14.73 9.09 -10.46
N LEU A 33 -13.67 8.75 -9.70
CA LEU A 33 -13.60 9.06 -8.28
C LEU A 33 -13.61 10.58 -8.03
N ASN A 34 -12.86 11.34 -8.83
CA ASN A 34 -12.78 12.80 -8.72
C ASN A 34 -14.11 13.49 -9.08
N THR A 35 -14.84 13.01 -10.08
CA THR A 35 -16.16 13.56 -10.43
C THR A 35 -17.18 13.28 -9.33
N ILE A 36 -17.26 12.05 -8.81
CA ILE A 36 -18.14 11.71 -7.68
C ILE A 36 -17.89 12.62 -6.48
N ARG A 37 -16.61 12.89 -6.18
CA ARG A 37 -16.21 13.81 -5.11
C ARG A 37 -16.64 15.26 -5.39
N LYS A 38 -16.52 15.72 -6.64
CA LYS A 38 -16.89 17.08 -7.05
C LYS A 38 -18.40 17.34 -6.89
N PHE A 39 -19.23 16.35 -7.18
CA PHE A 39 -20.69 16.48 -7.05
C PHE A 39 -21.21 16.09 -5.66
N LYS A 40 -20.33 15.78 -4.68
CA LYS A 40 -20.70 15.34 -3.32
C LYS A 40 -21.62 14.11 -3.28
N LEU A 41 -21.48 13.17 -4.23
CA LEU A 41 -22.25 11.91 -4.21
C LEU A 41 -21.64 10.82 -3.32
N ASP A 42 -20.62 11.15 -2.51
CA ASP A 42 -19.99 10.22 -1.57
C ASP A 42 -21.01 9.54 -0.63
N GLU A 43 -22.06 10.27 -0.21
CA GLU A 43 -23.09 9.74 0.71
C GLU A 43 -24.03 8.73 0.03
N ILE A 44 -24.33 8.94 -1.26
CA ILE A 44 -25.25 8.09 -2.04
C ILE A 44 -24.55 6.78 -2.46
N PHE A 45 -23.26 6.88 -2.80
CA PHE A 45 -22.45 5.82 -3.40
C PHE A 45 -21.18 5.46 -2.60
N CYS A 46 -21.24 5.49 -1.27
CA CYS A 46 -20.09 5.18 -0.39
C CYS A 46 -19.40 3.84 -0.72
N ASN A 47 -20.18 2.77 -0.98
CA ASN A 47 -19.64 1.46 -1.35
C ASN A 47 -18.87 1.47 -2.67
N VAL A 48 -19.37 2.23 -3.66
CA VAL A 48 -18.75 2.33 -4.99
C VAL A 48 -17.48 3.18 -4.91
N CYS A 49 -17.50 4.29 -4.17
CA CYS A 49 -16.33 5.12 -3.91
C CYS A 49 -15.21 4.31 -3.22
N THR A 50 -15.56 3.51 -2.22
CA THR A 50 -14.61 2.66 -1.51
C THR A 50 -14.02 1.59 -2.43
N ALA A 51 -14.84 0.96 -3.28
CA ALA A 51 -14.38 -0.02 -4.25
C ALA A 51 -13.44 0.59 -5.30
N LEU A 52 -13.79 1.75 -5.87
CA LEU A 52 -12.96 2.49 -6.82
C LEU A 52 -11.63 2.92 -6.20
N ARG A 53 -11.65 3.40 -4.95
CA ARG A 53 -10.43 3.76 -4.23
C ARG A 53 -9.52 2.55 -4.05
N ARG A 54 -10.07 1.41 -3.61
CA ARG A 54 -9.31 0.15 -3.51
C ARG A 54 -8.74 -0.24 -4.87
N PHE A 55 -9.55 -0.22 -5.92
CA PHE A 55 -9.14 -0.53 -7.28
C PHE A 55 -7.95 0.31 -7.74
N CYS A 56 -7.95 1.62 -7.47
CA CYS A 56 -6.83 2.50 -7.80
C CYS A 56 -5.57 2.20 -6.98
N THR A 57 -5.71 1.76 -5.72
CA THR A 57 -4.57 1.42 -4.83
C THR A 57 -4.03 0.00 -5.01
N LEU A 58 -4.82 -0.92 -5.56
CA LEU A 58 -4.43 -2.31 -5.79
C LEU A 58 -3.14 -2.43 -6.62
N PRO A 59 -3.00 -1.81 -7.81
CA PRO A 59 -1.78 -1.97 -8.62
C PRO A 59 -0.54 -1.45 -7.89
N VAL A 60 -0.67 -0.36 -7.13
CA VAL A 60 0.43 0.20 -6.32
C VAL A 60 0.83 -0.77 -5.19
N THR A 61 -0.16 -1.37 -4.53
CA THR A 61 0.08 -2.34 -3.45
C THR A 61 0.71 -3.62 -3.99
N VAL A 62 0.22 -4.13 -5.12
CA VAL A 62 0.77 -5.31 -5.79
C VAL A 62 2.22 -5.06 -6.21
N ALA A 63 2.52 -3.93 -6.86
CA ALA A 63 3.89 -3.58 -7.24
C ALA A 63 4.82 -3.46 -6.02
N SER A 64 4.34 -2.91 -4.90
CA SER A 64 5.10 -2.83 -3.65
C SER A 64 5.39 -4.21 -3.05
N ALA A 65 4.39 -5.10 -3.07
CA ALA A 65 4.54 -6.48 -2.60
C ALA A 65 5.53 -7.25 -3.48
N GLU A 66 5.40 -7.17 -4.80
CA GLU A 66 6.33 -7.79 -5.76
C GLU A 66 7.78 -7.32 -5.55
N ARG A 67 7.97 -6.00 -5.39
CA ARG A 67 9.28 -5.42 -5.07
C ARG A 67 9.84 -6.01 -3.77
N SER A 68 9.02 -6.11 -2.72
CA SER A 68 9.42 -6.64 -1.41
C SER A 68 9.79 -8.13 -1.49
N PHE A 69 8.99 -8.94 -2.19
CA PHE A 69 9.30 -10.36 -2.41
C PHE A 69 10.54 -10.58 -3.27
N SER A 70 10.79 -9.70 -4.25
CA SER A 70 12.03 -9.73 -5.05
C SER A 70 13.27 -9.50 -4.17
N LYS A 71 13.22 -8.51 -3.26
CA LYS A 71 14.31 -8.27 -2.29
C LYS A 71 14.51 -9.45 -1.35
N LEU A 72 13.42 -10.02 -0.82
CA LEU A 72 13.48 -11.21 0.03
C LEU A 72 14.14 -12.39 -0.68
N LYS A 73 13.79 -12.64 -1.95
CA LYS A 73 14.37 -13.70 -2.77
C LYS A 73 15.88 -13.49 -2.96
N LEU A 74 16.30 -12.26 -3.25
CA LEU A 74 17.73 -11.92 -3.37
C LEU A 74 18.49 -12.18 -2.06
N ILE A 75 17.94 -11.78 -0.91
CA ILE A 75 18.57 -12.01 0.40
C ILE A 75 18.71 -13.51 0.70
N LYS A 76 17.63 -14.29 0.50
CA LYS A 76 17.66 -15.75 0.73
C LYS A 76 18.64 -16.46 -0.19
N ASN A 77 18.70 -16.07 -1.47
CA ASN A 77 19.62 -16.66 -2.43
C ASN A 77 21.08 -16.29 -2.13
N PHE A 78 21.34 -15.01 -1.84
CA PHE A 78 22.68 -14.52 -1.51
C PHE A 78 23.25 -15.19 -0.26
N LEU A 79 22.42 -15.34 0.78
CA LEU A 79 22.87 -15.89 2.07
C LEU A 79 22.75 -17.42 2.18
N ARG A 80 22.17 -18.13 1.19
CA ARG A 80 21.90 -19.59 1.25
C ARG A 80 21.40 -20.06 2.64
N SER A 81 20.50 -19.30 3.26
CA SER A 81 20.50 -19.21 4.73
C SER A 81 19.56 -20.18 5.47
N THR A 82 20.10 -20.89 6.46
CA THR A 82 19.44 -21.43 7.67
C THR A 82 19.20 -20.33 8.73
N MET A 83 18.89 -19.10 8.30
CA MET A 83 18.73 -17.95 9.20
C MET A 83 17.36 -17.94 9.87
N SER A 84 17.31 -17.51 11.14
CA SER A 84 16.06 -17.38 11.88
C SER A 84 15.13 -16.32 11.25
N GLN A 85 13.82 -16.55 11.36
CA GLN A 85 12.81 -15.69 10.75
C GLN A 85 12.87 -14.24 11.25
N GLY A 86 13.24 -14.02 12.52
CA GLY A 86 13.38 -12.68 13.10
C GLY A 86 14.47 -11.87 12.40
N ARG A 87 15.70 -12.39 12.37
CA ARG A 87 16.83 -11.71 11.72
C ARG A 87 16.54 -11.48 10.23
N LEU A 88 15.84 -12.42 9.57
CA LEU A 88 15.49 -12.30 8.16
C LEU A 88 14.53 -11.14 7.92
N ASN A 89 13.51 -11.00 8.76
CA ASN A 89 12.54 -9.91 8.65
C ASN A 89 13.21 -8.54 8.83
N ASP A 90 14.10 -8.42 9.82
CA ASP A 90 14.85 -7.18 10.08
C ASP A 90 15.72 -6.78 8.87
N LEU A 91 16.41 -7.75 8.27
CA LEU A 91 17.26 -7.50 7.10
C LEU A 91 16.42 -7.11 5.88
N VAL A 92 15.29 -7.78 5.65
CA VAL A 92 14.37 -7.47 4.56
C VAL A 92 13.82 -6.05 4.71
N MET A 93 13.45 -5.64 5.93
CA MET A 93 12.99 -4.28 6.21
C MET A 93 14.06 -3.23 5.86
N LEU A 94 15.32 -3.47 6.24
CA LEU A 94 16.44 -2.60 5.87
C LEU A 94 16.66 -2.55 4.35
N CYS A 95 16.46 -3.66 3.64
CA CYS A 95 16.62 -3.72 2.18
C CYS A 95 15.46 -3.08 1.39
N ILE A 96 14.23 -3.15 1.90
CA ILE A 96 13.06 -2.48 1.31
C ILE A 96 13.22 -0.96 1.50
N GLU A 97 13.59 -0.52 2.70
CA GLU A 97 13.78 0.88 3.07
C GLU A 97 15.23 1.36 2.87
N ALA A 98 15.96 0.75 1.93
CA ALA A 98 17.40 0.95 1.78
C ALA A 98 17.79 2.43 1.56
N GLU A 99 16.95 3.21 0.88
CA GLU A 99 17.19 4.64 0.69
C GLU A 99 17.12 5.43 2.00
N ARG A 100 16.23 5.06 2.91
CA ARG A 100 16.13 5.67 4.23
C ARG A 100 17.24 5.16 5.13
N ALA A 101 17.55 3.87 5.10
CA ALA A 101 18.64 3.27 5.88
C ALA A 101 19.99 3.92 5.56
N LYS A 102 20.26 4.26 4.29
CA LYS A 102 21.48 4.98 3.86
C LYS A 102 21.61 6.40 4.41
N ARG A 103 20.51 7.03 4.82
CA ARG A 103 20.50 8.40 5.39
C ARG A 103 20.79 8.40 6.89
N ILE A 104 20.78 7.24 7.55
CA ILE A 104 21.03 7.13 8.99
C ILE A 104 22.54 7.12 9.23
N ASP A 105 23.02 7.94 10.17
CA ASP A 105 24.43 7.97 10.56
C ASP A 105 24.76 6.74 11.42
N PHE A 106 25.80 6.00 11.04
CA PHE A 106 26.27 4.84 11.79
C PHE A 106 26.77 5.21 13.19
N ARG A 107 27.29 6.42 13.41
CA ARG A 107 27.75 6.91 14.72
C ARG A 107 26.60 7.00 15.71
N ASP A 108 25.44 7.50 15.25
CA ASP A 108 24.25 7.59 16.08
C ASP A 108 23.74 6.20 16.47
N ILE A 109 23.77 5.24 15.54
CA ILE A 109 23.40 3.85 15.80
C ILE A 109 24.36 3.21 16.83
N ILE A 110 25.67 3.42 16.67
CA ILE A 110 26.69 2.89 17.60
C ILE A 110 26.49 3.48 18.99
N ASN A 111 26.25 4.78 19.08
CA ASN A 111 26.02 5.45 20.36
C ASN A 111 24.73 4.96 21.04
N ASP A 112 23.62 4.86 20.30
CA ASP A 112 22.36 4.33 20.83
C ASP A 112 22.49 2.87 21.30
N PHE A 113 23.21 2.04 20.54
CA PHE A 113 23.50 0.66 20.92
C PHE A 113 24.36 0.59 22.20
N ALA A 114 25.40 1.43 22.30
CA ALA A 114 26.26 1.53 23.46
C ALA A 114 25.47 1.98 24.71
N MET A 115 24.63 3.02 24.58
CA MET A 115 23.78 3.52 25.67
C MET A 115 22.78 2.46 26.15
N LYS A 116 22.16 1.70 25.23
CA LYS A 116 21.24 0.60 25.59
C LYS A 116 21.95 -0.55 26.30
N LYS A 117 23.20 -0.86 25.93
CA LYS A 117 24.00 -1.90 26.61
C LYS A 117 24.49 -1.43 27.98
N ALA A 118 24.92 -0.18 28.10
CA ALA A 118 25.38 0.40 29.36
C ALA A 118 24.26 0.43 30.42
N ARG A 119 23.01 0.73 30.05
CA ARG A 119 21.87 0.69 30.98
C ARG A 119 21.58 -0.70 31.57
N LYS A 120 22.04 -1.80 30.95
CA LYS A 120 21.91 -3.15 31.51
C LYS A 120 23.05 -3.52 32.48
N ALA A 121 24.14 -2.75 32.50
CA ALA A 121 25.27 -3.01 33.37
C ALA A 121 25.17 -2.30 34.74
N PHE A 122 24.27 -1.32 34.87
CA PHE A 122 24.06 -0.54 36.09
C PHE A 122 22.73 -0.85 36.80
N CYS A 123 22.13 -2.02 36.52
CA CYS A 123 20.98 -2.56 37.23
C CYS A 123 21.32 -3.95 37.77
#